data_AF-A0A661N0L6-F1
#
_entry.id   AF-A0A661N0L6-F1
#
_cell.length_a   1.000
_cell.length_b   1.000
_cell.length_c   1.000
_cell.angle_alpha   90.00
_cell.angle_beta   90.00
_cell.angle_gamma   90.00
#
_symmetry.space_group_name_H-M   'P 1'
#
loop_
_entity.id
_entity.type
_entity.pdbx_description
1 polymer ?
#
loop_
_entity_poly.entity_id
_entity_poly.type
_entity_poly.pdbx_seq_one_letter_code
_entity_poly.pdbx_strand_id
1 'polypeptide(L)'
;MRAPLSLFAVLLVGSSAACGTSRVVDSGPDDAGVDGDVGPGGPEAAAPPALEPCPDGWRFVDGFCHPWAEDERPTCADDEAPIPGQGCVHIGGVCPADGWPTELPATGVLYVRADAPDGGDGSRAAPYQAVDSAARAASAGTTIAVAAGRYEEAVVLNRGVTLRGACAAQTIIAAPTYDGFSGTITARGTDIAIQTLRISGERPGIWADGASVALTDVIVDGVVYMGMAAIFEGSIAGERVLVRGTRRRDDGQFGYGTTVAENGSLALTTAAYVGNHGEGIAASTASHLTLTDVLVADTEAHAGGRFGEGFAIRDGAEAVLTRTAVEGNRTCGVDVALGARLTATDLFIRGTRPRESDGALGCALGVRDGAAVEISRAALVGNRYYSVGVTGASTLSFTDVVVRETRADGPQEGIGILIEAGASASLTRTSMEENSELGLLVRGSGTVVTLADVTARNGGNGDQSDEFGAAIQVLGGASIEGRRVLLEGNRYVALSAFDDGSTIVLEDLLVTDTGERGCADGACAGFAAGDGMLALGGARVSVTRFLIARSARSGIYVGEGGELDLRDGEVTGNPIGVAVVEATFDVNRITDGVVFTDNERNLAREELPAPEASGLPSF
;
A
#
# COMPACT_ATOMS: atom_id res chain seq x y z
N MET A 1 -51.79 -59.50 -80.08
CA MET A 1 -53.05 -59.45 -79.29
C MET A 1 -52.83 -58.47 -78.14
N ARG A 2 -53.70 -57.44 -78.07
CA ARG A 2 -54.17 -56.63 -76.92
C ARG A 2 -53.18 -56.37 -75.76
N ALA A 3 -52.62 -55.16 -75.57
CA ALA A 3 -53.19 -53.94 -74.92
C ALA A 3 -52.90 -53.88 -73.38
N PRO A 4 -52.90 -52.71 -72.68
CA PRO A 4 -51.70 -51.84 -72.51
C PRO A 4 -51.59 -51.07 -71.14
N LEU A 5 -50.58 -50.17 -71.01
CA LEU A 5 -50.48 -48.92 -70.18
C LEU A 5 -50.50 -49.07 -68.63
N SER A 6 -49.81 -48.35 -67.73
CA SER A 6 -49.12 -47.03 -67.60
C SER A 6 -48.22 -47.08 -66.33
N LEU A 7 -46.98 -46.55 -66.30
CA LEU A 7 -46.55 -45.21 -65.84
C LEU A 7 -46.29 -45.01 -64.31
N PHE A 8 -45.00 -44.78 -63.98
CA PHE A 8 -44.39 -43.88 -62.96
C PHE A 8 -44.14 -44.22 -61.46
N ALA A 9 -42.90 -43.87 -61.09
CA ALA A 9 -42.36 -43.25 -59.86
C ALA A 9 -41.66 -44.13 -58.79
N VAL A 10 -40.43 -43.71 -58.51
CA VAL A 10 -39.39 -44.21 -57.59
C VAL A 10 -39.50 -43.52 -56.24
N LEU A 11 -39.29 -44.25 -55.12
CA LEU A 11 -38.66 -43.69 -53.91
C LEU A 11 -38.15 -44.79 -52.97
N LEU A 12 -36.89 -44.60 -52.52
CA LEU A 12 -36.14 -45.41 -51.54
C LEU A 12 -36.62 -45.18 -50.10
N VAL A 13 -36.53 -46.22 -49.26
CA VAL A 13 -36.17 -46.09 -47.84
C VAL A 13 -35.30 -47.29 -47.43
N GLY A 14 -34.10 -47.00 -46.93
CA GLY A 14 -33.22 -47.93 -46.24
C GLY A 14 -33.28 -47.71 -44.72
N SER A 15 -32.92 -48.75 -43.97
CA SER A 15 -32.85 -48.76 -42.51
C SER A 15 -31.54 -49.39 -42.06
N SER A 16 -30.76 -48.67 -41.23
CA SER A 16 -29.65 -49.22 -40.44
C SER A 16 -29.32 -48.32 -39.23
N ALA A 17 -28.93 -48.97 -38.13
CA ALA A 17 -28.64 -48.44 -36.80
C ALA A 17 -27.32 -47.65 -36.67
N ALA A 18 -27.16 -46.83 -35.61
CA ALA A 18 -25.91 -46.65 -34.82
C ALA A 18 -26.03 -45.59 -33.68
N CYS A 19 -25.22 -45.85 -32.62
CA CYS A 19 -24.60 -44.99 -31.59
C CYS A 19 -25.12 -43.58 -31.28
N GLY A 20 -25.41 -43.32 -30.00
CA GLY A 20 -25.67 -41.98 -29.47
C GLY A 20 -24.37 -41.24 -29.10
N THR A 21 -24.12 -40.13 -29.79
CA THR A 21 -23.12 -39.11 -29.47
C THR A 21 -23.69 -38.13 -28.44
N SER A 22 -22.86 -37.66 -27.51
CA SER A 22 -23.17 -36.48 -26.68
C SER A 22 -23.32 -35.27 -27.60
N ARG A 23 -24.49 -34.65 -27.60
CA ARG A 23 -24.79 -33.42 -28.35
C ARG A 23 -24.64 -32.24 -27.41
N VAL A 24 -23.76 -31.32 -27.78
CA VAL A 24 -23.82 -29.91 -27.35
C VAL A 24 -25.20 -29.39 -27.78
N VAL A 25 -25.98 -28.92 -26.82
CA VAL A 25 -27.33 -28.38 -27.08
C VAL A 25 -27.17 -26.90 -27.42
N ASP A 26 -27.48 -26.57 -28.67
CA ASP A 26 -27.58 -25.20 -29.18
C ASP A 26 -28.99 -24.68 -28.85
N SER A 27 -29.11 -23.78 -27.88
CA SER A 27 -30.32 -23.03 -27.59
C SER A 27 -30.17 -21.62 -28.18
N GLY A 28 -31.02 -21.29 -29.16
CA GLY A 28 -30.97 -20.03 -29.90
C GLY A 28 -31.32 -18.79 -29.08
N PRO A 29 -31.22 -17.60 -29.69
CA PRO A 29 -31.11 -16.34 -28.98
C PRO A 29 -32.48 -15.84 -28.52
N ASP A 30 -32.66 -15.70 -27.21
CA ASP A 30 -33.71 -14.89 -26.61
C ASP A 30 -33.06 -13.64 -25.99
N ASP A 31 -33.22 -12.51 -26.68
CA ASP A 31 -32.80 -11.18 -26.22
C ASP A 31 -33.59 -10.75 -24.97
N ALA A 32 -32.99 -10.91 -23.79
CA ALA A 32 -33.41 -10.21 -22.58
C ALA A 32 -32.16 -9.76 -21.80
N GLY A 33 -32.04 -8.46 -21.55
CA GLY A 33 -30.95 -7.88 -20.76
C GLY A 33 -30.87 -8.52 -19.38
N VAL A 34 -29.69 -9.03 -19.05
CA VAL A 34 -29.42 -9.69 -17.76
C VAL A 34 -28.86 -8.66 -16.80
N ASP A 35 -29.74 -8.05 -16.01
CA ASP A 35 -29.39 -7.58 -14.67
C ASP A 35 -29.04 -8.82 -13.84
N GLY A 36 -27.75 -9.12 -13.65
CA GLY A 36 -27.13 -9.85 -12.53
C GLY A 36 -27.75 -11.10 -11.89
N ASP A 37 -28.88 -11.64 -12.38
CA ASP A 37 -29.58 -12.76 -11.76
C ASP A 37 -29.05 -14.04 -12.40
N VAL A 38 -27.86 -14.42 -11.93
CA VAL A 38 -27.29 -15.73 -12.14
C VAL A 38 -28.33 -16.76 -11.67
N GLY A 39 -28.79 -17.64 -12.57
CA GLY A 39 -29.79 -18.64 -12.24
C GLY A 39 -29.42 -19.45 -10.98
N PRO A 40 -30.39 -20.10 -10.31
CA PRO A 40 -30.12 -20.85 -9.08
C PRO A 40 -29.03 -21.90 -9.30
N GLY A 41 -27.82 -21.62 -8.80
CA GLY A 41 -26.64 -22.50 -8.92
C GLY A 41 -25.35 -21.87 -9.46
N GLY A 42 -25.32 -20.63 -9.94
CA GLY A 42 -24.06 -20.00 -10.40
C GLY A 42 -23.26 -19.29 -9.29
N PRO A 43 -22.14 -18.61 -9.64
CA PRO A 43 -21.15 -18.12 -8.69
C PRO A 43 -21.70 -17.11 -7.68
N GLU A 44 -21.31 -17.26 -6.42
CA GLU A 44 -21.57 -16.25 -5.39
C GLU A 44 -20.71 -14.99 -5.61
N ALA A 45 -21.31 -13.81 -5.50
CA ALA A 45 -20.61 -12.53 -5.68
C ALA A 45 -19.56 -12.27 -4.58
N ALA A 46 -18.45 -11.64 -4.97
CA ALA A 46 -17.44 -11.16 -4.04
C ALA A 46 -18.00 -10.05 -3.13
N ALA A 47 -17.80 -10.16 -1.81
CA ALA A 47 -18.14 -9.08 -0.91
C ALA A 47 -17.16 -7.89 -1.06
N PRO A 48 -17.63 -6.64 -1.14
CA PRO A 48 -16.73 -5.49 -1.23
C PRO A 48 -15.96 -5.25 0.09
N PRO A 49 -14.85 -4.49 0.05
CA PRO A 49 -14.17 -4.01 1.25
C PRO A 49 -15.13 -3.29 2.20
N ALA A 50 -15.16 -3.70 3.47
CA ALA A 50 -15.93 -3.04 4.51
C ALA A 50 -15.10 -1.93 5.17
N LEU A 51 -15.09 -0.76 4.55
CA LEU A 51 -14.34 0.40 5.04
C LEU A 51 -15.19 1.33 5.92
N GLU A 52 -16.52 1.24 5.84
CA GLU A 52 -17.43 2.02 6.70
C GLU A 52 -17.72 1.33 8.05
N PRO A 53 -17.90 2.09 9.13
CA PRO A 53 -17.76 3.54 9.20
C PRO A 53 -16.29 3.99 9.09
N CYS A 54 -16.08 5.13 8.42
CA CYS A 54 -14.74 5.73 8.39
C CYS A 54 -14.32 6.21 9.79
N PRO A 55 -13.00 6.29 10.04
CA PRO A 55 -12.49 6.88 11.27
C PRO A 55 -13.00 8.29 11.51
N ASP A 56 -13.00 8.73 12.78
CA ASP A 56 -13.44 10.07 13.15
C ASP A 56 -12.72 11.15 12.31
N GLY A 57 -13.52 11.99 11.65
CA GLY A 57 -13.04 13.08 10.79
C GLY A 57 -12.61 12.68 9.38
N TRP A 58 -12.55 11.37 9.08
CA TRP A 58 -12.33 10.86 7.72
C TRP A 58 -13.67 10.80 6.99
N ARG A 59 -13.62 10.94 5.66
CA ARG A 59 -14.82 10.89 4.81
C ARG A 59 -14.79 9.66 3.92
N PHE A 60 -15.96 9.05 3.70
CA PHE A 60 -16.10 8.02 2.68
C PHE A 60 -16.31 8.68 1.32
N VAL A 61 -15.39 8.47 0.39
CA VAL A 61 -15.45 9.00 -0.97
C VAL A 61 -14.86 7.96 -1.92
N ASP A 62 -15.46 7.81 -3.10
CA ASP A 62 -14.95 6.92 -4.16
C ASP A 62 -14.61 5.50 -3.70
N GLY A 63 -15.39 4.97 -2.75
CA GLY A 63 -15.27 3.60 -2.26
C GLY A 63 -14.26 3.39 -1.13
N PHE A 64 -13.64 4.44 -0.58
CA PHE A 64 -12.69 4.32 0.53
C PHE A 64 -12.72 5.51 1.51
N CYS A 65 -12.06 5.35 2.66
CA CYS A 65 -11.95 6.41 3.66
C CYS A 65 -10.77 7.34 3.35
N HIS A 66 -11.07 8.61 3.11
CA HIS A 66 -10.09 9.67 2.86
C HIS A 66 -9.84 10.49 4.14
N PRO A 67 -8.56 10.75 4.51
CA PRO A 67 -8.20 11.40 5.78
C PRO A 67 -8.47 12.90 5.84
N TRP A 68 -8.66 13.55 4.68
CA TRP A 68 -8.84 15.00 4.58
C TRP A 68 -10.26 15.37 4.16
N ALA A 69 -10.70 16.56 4.58
CA ALA A 69 -12.00 17.11 4.24
C ALA A 69 -12.18 17.33 2.72
N GLU A 70 -11.11 17.73 2.05
CA GLU A 70 -11.00 17.83 0.58
C GLU A 70 -10.14 16.68 0.05
N ASP A 71 -9.95 16.56 -1.27
CA ASP A 71 -9.08 15.53 -1.87
C ASP A 71 -7.60 15.78 -1.57
N GLU A 72 -7.22 17.04 -1.38
CA GLU A 72 -5.84 17.41 -1.10
C GLU A 72 -5.59 17.58 0.39
N ARG A 73 -4.37 17.22 0.82
CA ARG A 73 -3.89 17.52 2.17
C ARG A 73 -3.83 19.05 2.35
N PRO A 74 -4.32 19.61 3.47
CA PRO A 74 -4.32 21.05 3.68
C PRO A 74 -2.90 21.60 3.84
N THR A 75 -2.71 22.85 3.41
CA THR A 75 -1.50 23.64 3.71
C THR A 75 -1.71 24.36 5.04
N CYS A 76 -0.90 24.03 6.04
CA CYS A 76 -1.03 24.57 7.39
C CYS A 76 -0.07 25.74 7.66
N ALA A 77 -0.39 26.54 8.67
CA ALA A 77 0.48 27.63 9.14
C ALA A 77 1.79 27.10 9.76
N ASP A 78 2.72 28.02 10.05
CA ASP A 78 4.05 27.70 10.56
C ASP A 78 4.04 26.96 11.91
N ASP A 79 3.02 27.19 12.73
CA ASP A 79 2.81 26.59 14.05
C ASP A 79 1.66 25.57 14.07
N GLU A 80 1.29 25.04 12.90
CA GLU A 80 0.26 24.03 12.73
C GLU A 80 0.81 22.76 12.07
N ALA A 81 0.19 21.62 12.36
CA ALA A 81 0.47 20.33 11.76
C ALA A 81 -0.76 19.82 10.99
N PRO A 82 -0.59 19.28 9.76
CA PRO A 82 -1.66 18.56 9.08
C PRO A 82 -1.84 17.16 9.72
N ILE A 83 -3.01 16.92 10.32
CA ILE A 83 -3.33 15.71 11.07
C ILE A 83 -4.56 15.00 10.44
N PRO A 84 -4.46 13.70 10.09
CA PRO A 84 -5.57 12.95 9.51
C PRO A 84 -6.85 13.05 10.36
N GLY A 85 -7.98 13.34 9.71
CA GLY A 85 -9.28 13.53 10.36
C GLY A 85 -9.45 14.87 11.11
N GLN A 86 -8.39 15.66 11.28
CA GLN A 86 -8.44 16.91 12.05
C GLN A 86 -8.08 18.15 11.23
N GLY A 87 -7.43 17.98 10.07
CA GLY A 87 -6.96 19.09 9.25
C GLY A 87 -5.73 19.76 9.89
N CYS A 88 -5.66 21.09 9.89
CA CYS A 88 -4.56 21.81 10.52
C CYS A 88 -4.80 21.96 12.03
N VAL A 89 -3.91 21.37 12.82
CA VAL A 89 -3.92 21.41 14.28
C VAL A 89 -2.79 22.30 14.76
N HIS A 90 -3.11 23.32 15.56
CA HIS A 90 -2.08 24.14 16.22
C HIS A 90 -1.22 23.30 17.16
N ILE A 91 0.10 23.47 17.06
CA ILE A 91 1.08 22.87 17.95
C ILE A 91 1.41 23.88 19.05
N GLY A 92 0.79 23.68 20.21
CA GLY A 92 0.83 24.63 21.32
C GLY A 92 -0.23 25.73 21.23
N GLY A 93 -0.29 26.52 22.29
CA GLY A 93 -1.18 27.67 22.37
C GLY A 93 -0.58 28.95 21.81
N VAL A 94 -1.43 29.96 21.68
CA VAL A 94 -1.00 31.34 21.40
C VAL A 94 -0.05 31.81 22.49
N CYS A 95 1.03 32.47 22.08
CA CYS A 95 2.03 33.02 22.99
C CYS A 95 1.42 33.97 24.02
N PRO A 96 1.59 33.71 25.33
CA PRO A 96 1.10 34.60 26.38
C PRO A 96 1.72 36.00 26.28
N ALA A 97 0.90 37.03 26.54
CA ALA A 97 1.31 38.42 26.39
C ALA A 97 2.44 38.85 27.35
N ASP A 98 2.59 38.20 28.51
CA ASP A 98 3.69 38.44 29.45
C ASP A 98 4.98 37.67 29.09
N GLY A 99 4.91 36.86 28.03
CA GLY A 99 6.00 36.07 27.46
C GLY A 99 6.33 34.82 28.27
N TRP A 100 5.57 34.47 29.33
CA TRP A 100 5.86 33.31 30.17
C TRP A 100 4.91 32.14 29.88
N PRO A 101 5.36 30.88 30.04
CA PRO A 101 4.46 29.73 30.03
C PRO A 101 3.37 29.83 31.08
N THR A 102 2.19 29.35 30.73
CA THR A 102 1.04 29.21 31.64
C THR A 102 1.09 27.89 32.41
N GLU A 103 0.23 27.80 33.43
CA GLU A 103 0.04 26.57 34.23
C GLU A 103 1.32 26.04 34.88
N LEU A 104 2.17 26.96 35.36
CA LEU A 104 3.38 26.60 36.09
C LEU A 104 3.06 26.10 37.51
N PRO A 105 3.84 25.14 38.03
CA PRO A 105 3.76 24.74 39.43
C PRO A 105 3.97 25.92 40.39
N ALA A 106 3.37 25.85 41.58
CA ALA A 106 3.52 26.89 42.60
C ALA A 106 4.97 27.00 43.15
N THR A 107 5.75 25.92 43.08
CA THR A 107 7.12 25.83 43.59
C THR A 107 7.98 24.97 42.66
N GLY A 108 9.30 25.07 42.76
CA GLY A 108 10.22 24.25 41.95
C GLY A 108 10.33 24.73 40.51
N VAL A 109 10.16 26.03 40.27
CA VAL A 109 10.25 26.65 38.95
C VAL A 109 11.53 27.47 38.83
N LEU A 110 12.32 27.20 37.78
CA LEU A 110 13.44 28.04 37.35
C LEU A 110 13.02 28.82 36.10
N TYR A 111 13.14 30.13 36.14
CA TYR A 111 12.75 31.03 35.06
C TYR A 111 13.93 31.36 34.18
N VAL A 112 13.72 31.28 32.86
CA VAL A 112 14.72 31.58 31.83
C VAL A 112 14.16 32.63 30.87
N ARG A 113 14.97 33.63 30.55
CA ARG A 113 14.60 34.68 29.59
C ARG A 113 15.84 35.19 28.84
N ALA A 114 15.76 35.18 27.51
CA ALA A 114 16.91 35.47 26.64
C ALA A 114 17.51 36.88 26.82
N ASP A 115 16.70 37.89 27.17
CA ASP A 115 17.15 39.28 27.40
C ASP A 115 17.53 39.56 28.87
N ALA A 116 17.55 38.54 29.73
CA ALA A 116 17.94 38.69 31.13
C ALA A 116 19.44 39.03 31.26
N PRO A 117 19.85 39.79 32.29
CA PRO A 117 21.25 40.00 32.60
C PRO A 117 21.97 38.70 32.98
N ASP A 118 23.27 38.64 32.69
CA ASP A 118 24.13 37.54 33.13
C ASP A 118 24.13 37.40 34.66
N GLY A 119 24.18 36.15 35.14
CA GLY A 119 24.29 35.85 36.56
C GLY A 119 22.97 35.85 37.35
N GLY A 120 21.82 35.76 36.67
CA GLY A 120 20.53 35.51 37.32
C GLY A 120 20.52 34.24 38.19
N ASP A 121 19.60 34.18 39.16
CA ASP A 121 19.45 33.08 40.12
C ASP A 121 18.32 32.10 39.76
N GLY A 122 17.65 32.32 38.63
CA GLY A 122 16.53 31.49 38.17
C GLY A 122 15.20 31.83 38.82
N SER A 123 15.13 32.84 39.69
CA SER A 123 13.86 33.39 40.14
C SER A 123 13.16 34.20 39.04
N ARG A 124 11.86 34.44 39.15
CA ARG A 124 11.14 35.29 38.19
C ARG A 124 11.67 36.74 38.16
N ALA A 125 12.27 37.20 39.27
CA ALA A 125 12.82 38.56 39.40
C ALA A 125 14.25 38.67 38.82
N ALA A 126 15.02 37.59 38.86
CA ALA A 126 16.36 37.48 38.28
C ALA A 126 16.50 36.16 37.50
N PRO A 127 15.79 36.03 36.36
CA PRO A 127 15.80 34.79 35.59
C PRO A 127 17.19 34.49 35.03
N TYR A 128 17.47 33.21 34.77
CA TYR A 128 18.65 32.83 34.00
C TYR A 128 18.53 33.36 32.57
N GLN A 129 19.65 33.76 31.98
CA GLN A 129 19.71 34.14 30.56
C GLN A 129 19.68 32.91 29.63
N ALA A 130 20.32 31.82 30.05
CA ALA A 130 20.49 30.59 29.28
C ALA A 130 19.71 29.41 29.89
N VAL A 131 19.11 28.59 29.04
CA VAL A 131 18.37 27.37 29.41
C VAL A 131 19.31 26.34 30.01
N ASP A 132 20.52 26.18 29.48
CA ASP A 132 21.54 25.25 29.98
C ASP A 132 21.99 25.61 31.41
N SER A 133 22.02 26.89 31.77
CA SER A 133 22.29 27.31 33.16
C SER A 133 21.20 26.83 34.12
N ALA A 134 19.93 26.97 33.73
CA ALA A 134 18.80 26.45 34.50
C ALA A 134 18.81 24.91 34.55
N ALA A 135 19.14 24.24 33.44
CA ALA A 135 19.20 22.79 33.36
C ALA A 135 20.27 22.18 34.27
N ARG A 136 21.43 22.84 34.40
CA ARG A 136 22.48 22.43 35.36
C ARG A 136 22.09 22.65 36.82
N ALA A 137 21.30 23.69 37.11
CA ALA A 137 20.81 23.98 38.45
C ALA A 137 19.59 23.11 38.84
N ALA A 138 18.87 22.59 37.86
CA ALA A 138 17.67 21.80 38.05
C ALA A 138 17.95 20.46 38.73
N SER A 139 17.04 20.10 39.64
CA SER A 139 16.98 18.76 40.25
C SER A 139 15.68 18.07 39.84
N ALA A 140 15.56 16.76 40.10
CA ALA A 140 14.34 16.03 39.77
C ALA A 140 13.09 16.70 40.39
N GLY A 141 12.04 16.88 39.59
CA GLY A 141 10.83 17.63 39.93
C GLY A 141 10.86 19.11 39.56
N THR A 142 11.97 19.63 39.02
CA THR A 142 12.08 21.04 38.62
C THR A 142 11.40 21.29 37.28
N THR A 143 10.63 22.37 37.19
CA THR A 143 10.13 22.93 35.93
C THR A 143 10.97 24.12 35.50
N ILE A 144 11.57 24.07 34.33
CA ILE A 144 12.28 25.18 33.69
C ILE A 144 11.27 25.91 32.80
N ALA A 145 10.85 27.10 33.24
CA ALA A 145 9.95 27.98 32.53
C ALA A 145 10.74 28.88 31.59
N VAL A 146 10.63 28.65 30.29
CA VAL A 146 11.37 29.38 29.25
C VAL A 146 10.45 30.42 28.62
N ALA A 147 10.80 31.69 28.78
CA ALA A 147 10.07 32.78 28.16
C ALA A 147 10.14 32.72 26.63
N ALA A 148 9.19 33.36 25.94
CA ALA A 148 9.28 33.63 24.51
C ALA A 148 10.61 34.31 24.17
N GLY A 149 11.30 33.81 23.15
CA GLY A 149 12.64 34.20 22.78
C GLY A 149 13.39 33.10 22.01
N ARG A 150 14.50 33.49 21.40
CA ARG A 150 15.43 32.56 20.74
C ARG A 150 16.65 32.35 21.63
N TYR A 151 16.98 31.08 21.87
CA TYR A 151 18.07 30.63 22.73
C TYR A 151 19.07 29.86 21.89
N GLU A 152 20.24 30.45 21.65
CA GLU A 152 21.27 29.87 20.77
C GLU A 152 22.24 28.98 21.54
N GLU A 153 21.75 27.82 21.97
CA GLU A 153 22.47 26.92 22.86
C GLU A 153 22.06 25.46 22.66
N ALA A 154 22.84 24.57 23.27
CA ALA A 154 22.49 23.17 23.44
C ALA A 154 22.19 22.87 24.90
N VAL A 155 21.20 22.03 25.16
CA VAL A 155 20.68 21.78 26.51
C VAL A 155 20.78 20.30 26.84
N VAL A 156 21.31 19.98 28.03
CA VAL A 156 21.27 18.63 28.59
C VAL A 156 20.24 18.58 29.71
N LEU A 157 19.17 17.82 29.53
CA LEU A 157 18.15 17.61 30.54
C LEU A 157 18.42 16.33 31.32
N ASN A 158 18.48 16.43 32.64
CA ASN A 158 18.64 15.29 33.53
C ASN A 158 17.27 14.77 33.98
N ARG A 159 17.27 13.58 34.60
CA ARG A 159 16.06 12.90 35.07
C ARG A 159 15.09 13.82 35.85
N GLY A 160 13.79 13.66 35.60
CA GLY A 160 12.72 14.35 36.32
C GLY A 160 12.62 15.85 36.04
N VAL A 161 13.29 16.39 35.02
CA VAL A 161 13.22 17.81 34.66
C VAL A 161 12.15 18.03 33.59
N THR A 162 11.28 19.03 33.81
CA THR A 162 10.33 19.51 32.81
C THR A 162 10.86 20.80 32.19
N LEU A 163 10.98 20.86 30.87
CA LEU A 163 11.28 22.07 30.11
C LEU A 163 10.00 22.55 29.43
N ARG A 164 9.53 23.74 29.80
CA ARG A 164 8.26 24.30 29.30
C ARG A 164 8.48 25.68 28.69
N GLY A 165 8.18 25.81 27.40
CA GLY A 165 8.18 27.08 26.68
C GLY A 165 6.85 27.82 26.76
N ALA A 166 6.87 29.11 26.45
CA ALA A 166 5.68 29.95 26.44
C ALA A 166 4.72 29.59 25.30
N CYS A 167 5.26 29.22 24.15
CA CYS A 167 4.55 28.77 22.95
C CYS A 167 5.57 28.18 21.95
N ALA A 168 5.12 27.28 21.07
CA ALA A 168 6.01 26.73 20.04
C ALA A 168 6.41 27.78 18.98
N ALA A 169 5.57 28.77 18.72
CA ALA A 169 5.84 29.80 17.71
C ALA A 169 6.98 30.76 18.08
N GLN A 170 7.20 31.03 19.38
CA GLN A 170 8.16 32.06 19.82
C GLN A 170 9.19 31.58 20.87
N THR A 171 9.03 30.42 21.50
CA THR A 171 10.09 29.83 22.33
C THR A 171 10.93 28.87 21.51
N ILE A 172 12.10 29.32 21.06
CA ILE A 172 12.95 28.59 20.12
C ILE A 172 14.29 28.27 20.76
N ILE A 173 14.64 27.00 20.89
CA ILE A 173 15.98 26.55 21.26
C ILE A 173 16.70 26.10 19.99
N ALA A 174 17.85 26.70 19.68
CA ALA A 174 18.55 26.51 18.44
C ALA A 174 20.06 26.37 18.63
N ALA A 175 20.59 25.15 18.53
CA ALA A 175 22.02 24.97 18.64
C ALA A 175 22.71 25.35 17.31
N PRO A 176 23.64 26.34 17.29
CA PRO A 176 24.15 26.90 16.03
C PRO A 176 25.30 26.08 15.41
N THR A 177 25.84 25.09 16.13
CA THR A 177 27.02 24.33 15.68
C THR A 177 26.76 22.83 15.75
N TYR A 178 27.00 22.14 14.65
CA TYR A 178 27.02 20.67 14.64
C TYR A 178 28.15 20.14 15.52
N ASP A 179 27.85 19.16 16.38
CA ASP A 179 28.80 18.55 17.32
C ASP A 179 28.55 17.04 17.42
N GLY A 180 28.38 16.40 16.27
CA GLY A 180 28.19 14.94 16.20
C GLY A 180 26.87 14.47 16.78
N PHE A 181 26.94 13.43 17.63
CA PHE A 181 25.79 12.64 18.13
C PHE A 181 25.15 13.24 19.38
N SER A 182 25.00 14.57 19.43
CA SER A 182 24.38 15.25 20.56
C SER A 182 23.32 16.21 20.04
N GLY A 183 22.09 16.07 20.54
CA GLY A 183 20.96 16.89 20.10
C GLY A 183 21.02 18.32 20.64
N THR A 184 20.27 19.23 20.02
CA THR A 184 19.93 20.54 20.58
C THR A 184 19.34 20.36 21.98
N ILE A 185 18.51 19.32 22.17
CA ILE A 185 18.16 18.80 23.49
C ILE A 185 18.67 17.36 23.61
N THR A 186 19.53 17.12 24.61
CA THR A 186 20.02 15.78 24.98
C THR A 186 19.40 15.36 26.31
N ALA A 187 18.67 14.26 26.31
CA ALA A 187 18.02 13.71 27.50
C ALA A 187 18.92 12.69 28.20
N ARG A 188 18.98 12.74 29.54
CA ARG A 188 19.74 11.80 30.38
C ARG A 188 18.91 11.33 31.57
N GLY A 189 18.47 10.07 31.51
CA GLY A 189 17.64 9.44 32.53
C GLY A 189 16.14 9.51 32.22
N THR A 190 15.31 9.28 33.24
CA THR A 190 13.86 9.09 33.07
C THR A 190 13.05 10.33 33.46
N ASP A 191 11.75 10.32 33.14
CA ASP A 191 10.77 11.33 33.57
C ASP A 191 11.11 12.76 33.11
N ILE A 192 11.70 12.88 31.92
CA ILE A 192 11.97 14.18 31.28
C ILE A 192 10.74 14.59 30.47
N ALA A 193 10.33 15.85 30.57
CA ALA A 193 9.23 16.38 29.77
C ALA A 193 9.66 17.63 29.00
N ILE A 194 9.26 17.72 27.74
CA ILE A 194 9.52 18.88 26.86
C ILE A 194 8.17 19.36 26.33
N GLN A 195 7.85 20.61 26.59
CA GLN A 195 6.50 21.14 26.40
C GLN A 195 6.52 22.51 25.71
N THR A 196 5.67 22.67 24.70
CA THR A 196 5.25 23.99 24.18
C THR A 196 6.41 24.86 23.68
N LEU A 197 7.29 24.29 22.86
CA LEU A 197 8.46 24.96 22.32
C LEU A 197 8.88 24.43 20.95
N ARG A 198 9.75 25.18 20.27
CA ARG A 198 10.38 24.80 19.02
C ARG A 198 11.87 24.51 19.20
N ILE A 199 12.34 23.47 18.53
CA ILE A 199 13.73 23.04 18.47
C ILE A 199 14.20 23.20 17.02
N SER A 200 15.34 23.85 16.83
CA SER A 200 15.95 24.07 15.50
C SER A 200 17.47 24.07 15.57
N GLY A 201 18.14 24.40 14.46
CA GLY A 201 19.58 24.62 14.41
C GLY A 201 20.36 23.58 13.60
N GLU A 202 21.66 23.49 13.85
CA GLU A 202 22.62 22.67 13.09
C GLU A 202 22.93 21.33 13.77
N ARG A 203 22.19 20.94 14.81
CA ARG A 203 22.35 19.65 15.53
C ARG A 203 21.12 18.77 15.31
N PRO A 204 21.17 17.46 15.65
CA PRO A 204 19.97 16.66 15.84
C PRO A 204 18.98 17.37 16.77
N GLY A 205 17.67 17.18 16.63
CA GLY A 205 16.69 17.88 17.47
C GLY A 205 16.69 17.37 18.92
N ILE A 206 16.12 16.18 19.12
CA ILE A 206 16.03 15.52 20.43
C ILE A 206 16.84 14.23 20.40
N TRP A 207 17.72 14.05 21.39
CA TRP A 207 18.53 12.85 21.54
C TRP A 207 18.22 12.15 22.86
N ALA A 208 17.52 11.01 22.79
CA ALA A 208 17.19 10.16 23.93
C ALA A 208 17.96 8.84 23.82
N ASP A 209 19.06 8.76 24.56
CA ASP A 209 19.93 7.59 24.67
C ASP A 209 19.77 6.99 26.08
N GLY A 210 19.12 5.83 26.17
CA GLY A 210 18.71 5.21 27.44
C GLY A 210 17.83 6.12 28.33
N ALA A 211 17.18 7.11 27.73
CA ALA A 211 16.41 8.15 28.40
C ALA A 211 14.93 8.09 28.01
N SER A 212 14.04 8.53 28.91
CA SER A 212 12.59 8.63 28.62
C SER A 212 12.14 10.08 28.53
N VAL A 213 11.56 10.47 27.40
CA VAL A 213 11.12 11.83 27.11
C VAL A 213 9.64 11.87 26.77
N ALA A 214 8.89 12.67 27.53
CA ALA A 214 7.50 13.02 27.24
C ALA A 214 7.44 14.33 26.43
N LEU A 215 6.71 14.33 25.32
CA LEU A 215 6.53 15.48 24.44
C LEU A 215 5.08 15.96 24.46
N THR A 216 4.90 17.28 24.49
CA THR A 216 3.58 17.89 24.34
C THR A 216 3.74 19.21 23.62
N ASP A 217 3.10 19.39 22.47
CA ASP A 217 3.14 20.66 21.74
C ASP A 217 4.56 21.06 21.32
N VAL A 218 5.27 20.17 20.63
CA VAL A 218 6.68 20.37 20.26
C VAL A 218 6.84 20.40 18.74
N ILE A 219 7.55 21.42 18.26
CA ILE A 219 7.97 21.54 16.86
C ILE A 219 9.48 21.28 16.77
N VAL A 220 9.89 20.35 15.92
CA VAL A 220 11.29 20.14 15.51
C VAL A 220 11.41 20.57 14.06
N ASP A 221 12.20 21.62 13.82
CA ASP A 221 12.20 22.35 12.55
C ASP A 221 13.61 22.56 12.01
N GLY A 222 13.87 22.07 10.80
CA GLY A 222 15.09 22.40 10.06
C GLY A 222 16.39 21.90 10.71
N VAL A 223 16.32 20.91 11.60
CA VAL A 223 17.49 20.35 12.28
C VAL A 223 18.32 19.47 11.36
N VAL A 224 19.61 19.32 11.65
CA VAL A 224 20.52 18.48 10.84
C VAL A 224 20.57 17.07 11.41
N TYR A 225 20.81 16.07 10.56
CA TYR A 225 20.99 14.65 10.92
C TYR A 225 19.70 13.91 11.25
N MET A 226 19.08 14.18 12.41
CA MET A 226 17.85 13.52 12.85
C MET A 226 16.95 14.51 13.59
N GLY A 227 15.65 14.50 13.31
CA GLY A 227 14.66 15.23 14.09
C GLY A 227 14.64 14.77 15.54
N MET A 228 14.40 13.48 15.74
CA MET A 228 14.45 12.84 17.05
C MET A 228 15.16 11.49 16.98
N ALA A 229 15.81 11.09 18.06
CA ALA A 229 16.44 9.79 18.20
C ALA A 229 16.06 9.15 19.54
N ALA A 230 15.50 7.94 19.49
CA ALA A 230 15.22 7.08 20.64
C ALA A 230 16.03 5.79 20.48
N ILE A 231 17.19 5.72 21.11
CA ILE A 231 18.19 4.67 20.91
C ILE A 231 18.67 4.09 22.23
N PHE A 232 19.26 2.89 22.19
CA PHE A 232 19.75 2.16 23.37
C PHE A 232 18.73 2.16 24.52
N GLU A 233 17.55 1.56 24.30
CA GLU A 233 16.43 1.55 25.26
C GLU A 233 15.79 2.94 25.54
N GLY A 234 16.15 3.96 24.75
CA GLY A 234 15.53 5.28 24.80
C GLY A 234 14.04 5.24 24.42
N SER A 235 13.22 6.08 25.06
CA SER A 235 11.79 6.18 24.78
C SER A 235 11.36 7.62 24.58
N ILE A 236 10.56 7.84 23.54
CA ILE A 236 9.90 9.12 23.28
C ILE A 236 8.41 8.86 23.18
N ALA A 237 7.62 9.55 24.01
CA ALA A 237 6.18 9.43 23.98
C ALA A 237 5.52 10.81 24.03
N GLY A 238 4.37 11.01 23.40
CA GLY A 238 3.73 12.33 23.47
C GLY A 238 2.58 12.57 22.51
N GLU A 239 2.19 13.84 22.45
CA GLU A 239 1.12 14.31 21.60
C GLU A 239 1.40 15.68 20.98
N ARG A 240 0.77 15.94 19.83
CA ARG A 240 0.91 17.20 19.06
C ARG A 240 2.38 17.51 18.79
N VAL A 241 2.99 16.66 17.96
CA VAL A 241 4.40 16.78 17.57
C VAL A 241 4.48 17.03 16.06
N LEU A 242 5.23 18.07 15.68
CA LEU A 242 5.54 18.36 14.28
C LEU A 242 7.05 18.24 14.07
N VAL A 243 7.46 17.34 13.18
CA VAL A 243 8.86 17.23 12.73
C VAL A 243 8.92 17.56 11.25
N ARG A 244 9.64 18.60 10.88
CA ARG A 244 9.67 19.04 9.48
C ARG A 244 11.02 19.54 9.01
N GLY A 245 11.22 19.43 7.70
CA GLY A 245 12.33 20.06 7.00
C GLY A 245 13.70 19.62 7.51
N THR A 246 13.83 18.43 8.11
CA THR A 246 15.11 17.94 8.60
C THR A 246 16.12 17.89 7.46
N ARG A 247 17.34 18.37 7.72
CA ARG A 247 18.37 18.59 6.72
C ARG A 247 19.40 17.47 6.75
N ARG A 248 19.90 17.16 5.55
CA ARG A 248 21.05 16.28 5.32
C ARG A 248 22.29 16.89 6.00
N ARG A 249 23.23 16.05 6.41
CA ARG A 249 24.58 16.47 6.80
C ARG A 249 25.37 16.96 5.57
N ASP A 250 26.53 17.57 5.82
CA ASP A 250 27.44 18.04 4.75
C ASP A 250 27.93 16.92 3.82
N ASP A 251 27.99 15.67 4.30
CA ASP A 251 28.28 14.47 3.49
C ASP A 251 27.09 14.01 2.65
N GLY A 252 25.96 14.72 2.73
CA GLY A 252 24.75 14.44 1.99
C GLY A 252 23.92 13.27 2.51
N GLN A 253 24.27 12.70 3.66
CA GLN A 253 23.54 11.58 4.29
C GLN A 253 22.58 12.07 5.38
N PHE A 254 21.69 11.15 5.81
CA PHE A 254 20.71 11.37 6.88
C PHE A 254 19.73 12.52 6.57
N GLY A 255 19.27 13.19 7.62
CA GLY A 255 18.15 14.12 7.58
C GLY A 255 16.84 13.46 7.97
N TYR A 256 16.87 12.37 8.74
CA TYR A 256 15.69 11.59 9.07
C TYR A 256 14.75 12.38 10.00
N GLY A 257 13.46 12.15 9.89
CA GLY A 257 12.49 12.74 10.82
C GLY A 257 12.65 12.16 12.23
N THR A 258 12.56 10.83 12.38
CA THR A 258 12.85 10.17 13.66
C THR A 258 13.51 8.81 13.45
N THR A 259 14.49 8.50 14.31
CA THR A 259 15.13 7.18 14.37
C THR A 259 14.81 6.52 15.70
N VAL A 260 14.37 5.27 15.64
CA VAL A 260 14.16 4.40 16.79
C VAL A 260 14.97 3.14 16.58
N ALA A 261 15.92 2.86 17.46
CA ALA A 261 16.82 1.73 17.28
C ALA A 261 17.23 1.13 18.62
N GLU A 262 17.85 -0.05 18.57
CA GLU A 262 18.52 -0.68 19.71
C GLU A 262 17.57 -0.80 20.93
N ASN A 263 16.42 -1.44 20.72
CA ASN A 263 15.33 -1.60 21.69
C ASN A 263 14.68 -0.27 22.14
N GLY A 264 14.86 0.81 21.38
CA GLY A 264 14.17 2.07 21.61
C GLY A 264 12.66 1.98 21.34
N SER A 265 11.91 2.98 21.81
CA SER A 265 10.47 3.09 21.58
C SER A 265 9.99 4.50 21.23
N LEU A 266 8.97 4.57 20.37
CA LEU A 266 8.28 5.80 20.01
C LEU A 266 6.76 5.60 20.10
N ALA A 267 6.10 6.39 20.94
CA ALA A 267 4.66 6.36 21.13
C ALA A 267 4.03 7.75 20.93
N LEU A 268 3.48 8.03 19.75
CA LEU A 268 2.93 9.35 19.44
C LEU A 268 1.43 9.27 19.11
N THR A 269 0.70 10.27 19.60
CA THR A 269 -0.69 10.52 19.21
C THR A 269 -0.77 11.92 18.61
N THR A 270 -1.39 12.08 17.44
CA THR A 270 -1.43 13.38 16.74
C THR A 270 -0.01 13.89 16.43
N ALA A 271 0.56 13.44 15.31
CA ALA A 271 1.87 13.90 14.87
C ALA A 271 1.96 14.05 13.35
N ALA A 272 2.84 14.95 12.89
CA ALA A 272 3.12 15.13 11.48
C ALA A 272 4.62 15.17 11.21
N TYR A 273 5.03 14.47 10.16
CA TYR A 273 6.37 14.42 9.63
C TYR A 273 6.34 14.93 8.19
N VAL A 274 6.89 16.11 7.92
CA VAL A 274 6.69 16.78 6.62
C VAL A 274 8.00 17.27 6.02
N GLY A 275 8.29 16.89 4.78
CA GLY A 275 9.43 17.44 4.03
C GLY A 275 10.80 17.06 4.62
N ASN A 276 10.88 15.90 5.26
CA ASN A 276 12.11 15.38 5.85
C ASN A 276 12.97 14.70 4.76
N HIS A 277 14.23 14.37 5.06
CA HIS A 277 15.14 13.74 4.09
C HIS A 277 15.56 12.33 4.52
N GLY A 278 15.79 11.44 3.56
CA GLY A 278 16.17 10.07 3.84
C GLY A 278 14.99 9.23 4.30
N GLU A 279 14.55 9.33 5.55
CA GLU A 279 13.45 8.52 6.08
C GLU A 279 12.56 9.40 6.97
N GLY A 280 11.24 9.29 6.83
CA GLY A 280 10.30 10.02 7.69
C GLY A 280 10.40 9.52 9.12
N ILE A 281 10.14 8.22 9.31
CA ILE A 281 10.33 7.50 10.57
C ILE A 281 11.04 6.18 10.28
N ALA A 282 12.18 5.98 10.95
CA ALA A 282 13.03 4.81 10.85
C ALA A 282 12.97 4.00 12.15
N ALA A 283 12.69 2.70 12.06
CA ALA A 283 12.71 1.76 13.17
C ALA A 283 13.57 0.54 12.83
N SER A 284 14.53 0.21 13.69
CA SER A 284 15.40 -0.96 13.52
C SER A 284 15.75 -1.63 14.85
N THR A 285 16.43 -2.77 14.78
CA THR A 285 17.06 -3.46 15.92
C THR A 285 16.09 -3.66 17.09
N ALA A 286 15.02 -4.43 16.85
CA ALA A 286 13.98 -4.77 17.83
C ALA A 286 13.34 -3.56 18.55
N SER A 287 13.24 -2.41 17.87
CA SER A 287 12.53 -1.23 18.38
C SER A 287 11.01 -1.36 18.22
N HIS A 288 10.28 -0.50 18.95
CA HIS A 288 8.82 -0.51 18.98
C HIS A 288 8.23 0.86 18.60
N LEU A 289 7.31 0.87 17.64
CA LEU A 289 6.52 2.05 17.27
C LEU A 289 5.04 1.84 17.64
N THR A 290 4.42 2.84 18.25
CA THR A 290 2.95 2.90 18.45
C THR A 290 2.47 4.29 18.06
N LEU A 291 1.82 4.39 16.91
CA LEU A 291 1.49 5.68 16.30
C LEU A 291 0.00 5.76 16.01
N THR A 292 -0.62 6.86 16.43
CA THR A 292 -2.04 7.12 16.19
C THR A 292 -2.25 8.54 15.68
N ASP A 293 -3.08 8.70 14.64
CA ASP A 293 -3.35 10.00 14.00
C ASP A 293 -2.05 10.67 13.51
N VAL A 294 -1.29 9.93 12.69
CA VAL A 294 0.03 10.35 12.21
C VAL A 294 0.02 10.58 10.71
N LEU A 295 0.61 11.69 10.28
CA LEU A 295 0.98 11.94 8.89
C LEU A 295 2.49 11.78 8.71
N VAL A 296 2.90 11.06 7.67
CA VAL A 296 4.28 11.12 7.15
C VAL A 296 4.25 11.46 5.67
N ALA A 297 4.84 12.60 5.29
CA ALA A 297 4.69 13.09 3.94
C ALA A 297 5.88 13.87 3.39
N ASP A 298 5.98 13.83 2.06
CA ASP A 298 6.99 14.50 1.25
C ASP A 298 8.43 14.20 1.69
N THR A 299 8.69 12.98 2.15
CA THR A 299 10.06 12.57 2.48
C THR A 299 10.89 12.51 1.18
N GLU A 300 11.96 13.29 1.15
CA GLU A 300 12.88 13.38 0.02
C GLU A 300 14.06 12.43 0.16
N ALA A 301 14.74 12.10 -0.95
CA ALA A 301 15.93 11.26 -0.92
C ALA A 301 17.10 11.92 -0.16
N HIS A 302 18.19 11.18 0.07
CA HIS A 302 19.48 11.79 0.43
C HIS A 302 20.31 12.14 -0.82
N ALA A 303 21.54 12.67 -0.69
CA ALA A 303 22.33 13.16 -1.82
C ALA A 303 22.70 12.12 -2.89
N GLY A 304 22.59 10.83 -2.58
CA GLY A 304 22.80 9.74 -3.54
C GLY A 304 21.54 9.33 -4.31
N GLY A 305 20.44 10.05 -4.12
CA GLY A 305 19.15 9.79 -4.75
C GLY A 305 18.43 8.52 -4.27
N ARG A 306 18.94 7.87 -3.22
CA ARG A 306 18.29 6.70 -2.59
C ARG A 306 17.50 7.12 -1.35
N PHE A 307 16.80 6.15 -0.77
CA PHE A 307 15.87 6.33 0.36
C PHE A 307 14.70 7.24 -0.04
N GLY A 308 14.08 7.89 0.94
CA GLY A 308 12.93 8.77 0.80
C GLY A 308 11.64 8.16 1.32
N GLU A 309 11.74 7.03 2.02
CA GLU A 309 10.61 6.28 2.53
C GLU A 309 9.86 7.06 3.62
N GLY A 310 8.54 6.92 3.68
CA GLY A 310 7.76 7.44 4.80
C GLY A 310 8.11 6.70 6.08
N PHE A 311 7.92 5.38 6.06
CA PHE A 311 8.30 4.47 7.14
C PHE A 311 9.33 3.45 6.66
N ALA A 312 10.42 3.30 7.40
CA ALA A 312 11.39 2.22 7.23
C ALA A 312 11.43 1.37 8.50
N ILE A 313 10.86 0.17 8.48
CA ILE A 313 10.72 -0.72 9.63
C ILE A 313 11.53 -2.00 9.33
N ARG A 314 12.65 -2.19 10.02
CA ARG A 314 13.65 -3.21 9.67
C ARG A 314 14.19 -3.93 10.90
N ASP A 315 15.00 -4.96 10.68
CA ASP A 315 15.81 -5.64 11.70
C ASP A 315 15.03 -6.05 12.95
N GLY A 316 13.91 -6.75 12.73
CA GLY A 316 13.03 -7.25 13.79
C GLY A 316 12.25 -6.18 14.56
N ALA A 317 12.25 -4.92 14.12
CA ALA A 317 11.41 -3.87 14.72
C ALA A 317 9.91 -4.17 14.53
N GLU A 318 9.10 -3.66 15.46
CA GLU A 318 7.65 -3.84 15.46
C GLU A 318 6.95 -2.49 15.44
N ALA A 319 5.96 -2.33 14.56
CA ALA A 319 5.18 -1.11 14.44
C ALA A 319 3.68 -1.39 14.50
N VAL A 320 2.98 -0.57 15.29
CA VAL A 320 1.52 -0.51 15.33
C VAL A 320 1.07 0.87 14.88
N LEU A 321 0.33 0.93 13.77
CA LEU A 321 -0.17 2.16 13.17
C LEU A 321 -1.69 2.20 13.22
N THR A 322 -2.28 3.33 13.63
CA THR A 322 -3.73 3.52 13.67
C THR A 322 -4.10 4.89 13.12
N ARG A 323 -4.97 4.94 12.10
CA ARG A 323 -5.40 6.19 11.45
C ARG A 323 -4.20 7.01 10.96
N THR A 324 -3.40 6.38 10.10
CA THR A 324 -2.14 6.94 9.60
C THR A 324 -2.26 7.27 8.11
N ALA A 325 -1.77 8.45 7.72
CA ALA A 325 -1.66 8.87 6.33
C ALA A 325 -0.19 8.96 5.90
N VAL A 326 0.12 8.44 4.71
CA VAL A 326 1.47 8.40 4.13
C VAL A 326 1.40 8.95 2.71
N GLU A 327 1.97 10.13 2.47
CA GLU A 327 1.69 10.86 1.22
C GLU A 327 2.93 11.45 0.55
N GLY A 328 3.06 11.27 -0.77
CA GLY A 328 4.09 11.98 -1.54
C GLY A 328 5.54 11.56 -1.22
N ASN A 329 5.74 10.50 -0.45
CA ASN A 329 7.09 10.00 -0.12
C ASN A 329 7.75 9.33 -1.35
N ARG A 330 9.08 9.22 -1.34
CA ARG A 330 9.83 8.57 -2.43
C ARG A 330 10.15 7.12 -2.10
N THR A 331 10.50 6.35 -3.12
CA THR A 331 10.92 4.94 -3.02
C THR A 331 9.79 4.03 -2.55
N CYS A 332 9.35 4.09 -1.30
CA CYS A 332 8.15 3.43 -0.82
C CYS A 332 7.45 4.26 0.27
N GLY A 333 6.12 4.19 0.36
CA GLY A 333 5.38 4.78 1.48
C GLY A 333 5.80 4.12 2.80
N VAL A 334 5.75 2.79 2.84
CA VAL A 334 6.14 1.95 3.97
C VAL A 334 7.02 0.79 3.45
N ASP A 335 8.24 0.65 3.97
CA ASP A 335 9.15 -0.49 3.73
C ASP A 335 9.30 -1.30 5.02
N VAL A 336 8.91 -2.58 4.98
CA VAL A 336 9.03 -3.53 6.09
C VAL A 336 9.97 -4.66 5.66
N ALA A 337 11.09 -4.81 6.37
CA ALA A 337 12.13 -5.76 5.97
C ALA A 337 12.81 -6.47 7.14
N LEU A 338 13.62 -7.49 6.82
CA LEU A 338 14.58 -8.11 7.74
C LEU A 338 13.92 -8.60 9.04
N GLY A 339 12.86 -9.41 8.90
CA GLY A 339 12.12 -10.00 10.02
C GLY A 339 11.26 -9.03 10.83
N ALA A 340 11.11 -7.77 10.39
CA ALA A 340 10.27 -6.79 11.06
C ALA A 340 8.76 -7.10 10.94
N ARG A 341 7.97 -6.46 11.80
CA ARG A 341 6.51 -6.61 11.85
C ARG A 341 5.77 -5.28 11.78
N LEU A 342 4.68 -5.27 11.03
CA LEU A 342 3.76 -4.14 10.97
C LEU A 342 2.32 -4.63 11.17
N THR A 343 1.62 -4.01 12.11
CA THR A 343 0.16 -4.08 12.22
C THR A 343 -0.41 -2.69 11.98
N ALA A 344 -1.28 -2.54 10.99
CA ALA A 344 -1.90 -1.26 10.66
C ALA A 344 -3.44 -1.36 10.60
N THR A 345 -4.11 -0.34 11.13
CA THR A 345 -5.56 -0.16 10.98
C THR A 345 -5.83 1.26 10.50
N ASP A 346 -6.72 1.42 9.51
CA ASP A 346 -7.03 2.73 8.91
C ASP A 346 -5.79 3.39 8.31
N LEU A 347 -5.20 2.72 7.33
CA LEU A 347 -4.00 3.18 6.65
C LEU A 347 -4.35 3.80 5.29
N PHE A 348 -3.90 5.03 5.06
CA PHE A 348 -4.02 5.71 3.78
C PHE A 348 -2.62 5.95 3.22
N ILE A 349 -2.31 5.39 2.05
CA ILE A 349 -1.05 5.66 1.34
C ILE A 349 -1.36 6.21 -0.05
N ARG A 350 -0.81 7.37 -0.39
CA ARG A 350 -1.07 8.01 -1.67
C ARG A 350 0.15 8.66 -2.32
N GLY A 351 0.21 8.54 -3.65
CA GLY A 351 1.00 9.45 -4.49
C GLY A 351 2.50 9.29 -4.29
N THR A 352 2.97 8.07 -4.00
CA THR A 352 4.39 7.80 -3.86
C THR A 352 5.14 8.09 -5.15
N ARG A 353 6.38 8.55 -5.01
CA ARG A 353 7.25 8.99 -6.10
C ARG A 353 8.40 8.00 -6.30
N PRO A 354 8.94 7.87 -7.51
CA PRO A 354 10.07 6.98 -7.74
C PRO A 354 11.32 7.48 -7.01
N ARG A 355 12.22 6.53 -6.78
CA ARG A 355 13.56 6.79 -6.27
C ARG A 355 14.31 7.73 -7.21
N GLU A 356 14.96 8.74 -6.67
CA GLU A 356 15.62 9.79 -7.46
C GLU A 356 16.82 9.26 -8.26
N SER A 357 17.56 8.27 -7.73
CA SER A 357 18.83 7.81 -8.32
C SER A 357 18.69 7.14 -9.68
N ASP A 358 17.57 6.47 -9.93
CA ASP A 358 17.38 5.60 -11.10
C ASP A 358 15.92 5.53 -11.57
N GLY A 359 15.02 6.31 -10.97
CA GLY A 359 13.60 6.30 -11.31
C GLY A 359 12.89 5.01 -10.93
N ALA A 360 13.52 4.15 -10.13
CA ALA A 360 12.94 2.87 -9.75
C ALA A 360 12.01 2.99 -8.54
N LEU A 361 11.13 2.00 -8.36
CA LEU A 361 10.24 1.91 -7.20
C LEU A 361 9.21 3.05 -7.21
N GLY A 362 8.78 3.48 -6.03
CA GLY A 362 7.61 4.33 -5.84
C GLY A 362 6.43 3.54 -5.27
N CYS A 363 6.70 2.49 -4.49
CA CYS A 363 5.67 1.60 -3.99
C CYS A 363 4.84 2.19 -2.85
N ALA A 364 3.64 1.69 -2.60
CA ALA A 364 2.91 2.06 -1.39
C ALA A 364 3.45 1.28 -0.19
N LEU A 365 3.56 -0.04 -0.33
CA LEU A 365 4.01 -0.98 0.69
C LEU A 365 5.00 -2.01 0.10
N GLY A 366 6.21 -2.05 0.66
CA GLY A 366 7.21 -3.08 0.39
C GLY A 366 7.37 -4.01 1.60
N VAL A 367 7.34 -5.32 1.37
CA VAL A 367 7.50 -6.36 2.41
C VAL A 367 8.51 -7.40 1.96
N ARG A 368 9.63 -7.52 2.67
CA ARG A 368 10.75 -8.36 2.20
C ARG A 368 11.57 -8.98 3.32
N ASP A 369 12.42 -9.93 2.94
CA ASP A 369 13.44 -10.52 3.81
C ASP A 369 12.86 -11.07 5.14
N GLY A 370 11.79 -11.88 5.04
CA GLY A 370 11.14 -12.56 6.17
C GLY A 370 10.24 -11.67 7.03
N ALA A 371 9.83 -10.49 6.54
CA ALA A 371 8.94 -9.59 7.25
C ALA A 371 7.50 -10.11 7.34
N ALA A 372 6.72 -9.60 8.29
CA ALA A 372 5.31 -9.93 8.46
C ALA A 372 4.43 -8.69 8.59
N VAL A 373 3.37 -8.61 7.79
CA VAL A 373 2.49 -7.44 7.75
C VAL A 373 1.03 -7.86 7.83
N GLU A 374 0.29 -7.20 8.73
CA GLU A 374 -1.16 -7.32 8.89
C GLU A 374 -1.79 -5.93 8.75
N ILE A 375 -2.70 -5.77 7.80
CA ILE A 375 -3.40 -4.50 7.56
C ILE A 375 -4.90 -4.75 7.50
N SER A 376 -5.65 -3.97 8.29
CA SER A 376 -7.10 -3.93 8.25
C SER A 376 -7.59 -2.52 7.88
N ARG A 377 -8.53 -2.42 6.95
CA ARG A 377 -9.08 -1.15 6.45
C ARG A 377 -8.00 -0.21 5.92
N ALA A 378 -7.66 -0.33 4.65
CA ALA A 378 -6.67 0.52 4.02
C ALA A 378 -7.01 0.93 2.58
N ALA A 379 -6.47 2.08 2.18
CA ALA A 379 -6.54 2.58 0.82
C ALA A 379 -5.13 2.94 0.33
N LEU A 380 -4.69 2.29 -0.75
CA LEU A 380 -3.40 2.49 -1.41
C LEU A 380 -3.67 3.05 -2.81
N VAL A 381 -3.62 4.38 -2.95
CA VAL A 381 -4.18 5.08 -4.12
C VAL A 381 -3.13 5.88 -4.88
N GLY A 382 -3.11 5.79 -6.21
CA GLY A 382 -2.31 6.69 -7.06
C GLY A 382 -0.80 6.51 -6.88
N ASN A 383 -0.35 5.30 -6.55
CA ASN A 383 1.05 4.96 -6.31
C ASN A 383 1.73 4.53 -7.62
N ARG A 384 3.05 4.30 -7.60
CA ARG A 384 3.84 3.99 -8.80
C ARG A 384 4.49 2.62 -8.70
N TYR A 385 4.91 2.10 -9.85
CA TYR A 385 5.52 0.79 -9.98
C TYR A 385 4.59 -0.34 -9.50
N TYR A 386 4.91 -1.04 -8.41
CA TYR A 386 3.93 -1.85 -7.70
C TYR A 386 3.38 -1.09 -6.49
N SER A 387 2.08 -1.12 -6.25
CA SER A 387 1.52 -0.52 -5.03
C SER A 387 1.86 -1.38 -3.81
N VAL A 388 1.78 -2.71 -3.94
CA VAL A 388 2.20 -3.67 -2.91
C VAL A 388 3.18 -4.67 -3.48
N GLY A 389 4.35 -4.83 -2.85
CA GLY A 389 5.35 -5.84 -3.21
C GLY A 389 5.72 -6.72 -2.02
N VAL A 390 5.63 -8.05 -2.15
CA VAL A 390 5.96 -9.02 -1.11
C VAL A 390 6.93 -10.07 -1.64
N THR A 391 8.09 -10.22 -0.99
CA THR A 391 9.17 -11.10 -1.45
C THR A 391 9.94 -11.75 -0.29
N GLY A 392 10.83 -12.70 -0.59
CA GLY A 392 11.82 -13.24 0.36
C GLY A 392 11.22 -13.94 1.57
N ALA A 393 10.31 -14.90 1.36
CA ALA A 393 9.61 -15.65 2.41
C ALA A 393 8.83 -14.77 3.43
N SER A 394 8.41 -13.58 3.01
CA SER A 394 7.60 -12.68 3.83
C SER A 394 6.12 -13.05 3.82
N THR A 395 5.37 -12.50 4.79
CA THR A 395 3.93 -12.77 4.95
C THR A 395 3.11 -11.48 4.91
N LEU A 396 1.98 -11.52 4.22
CA LEU A 396 1.02 -10.43 4.11
C LEU A 396 -0.39 -10.91 4.45
N SER A 397 -1.10 -10.19 5.32
CA SER A 397 -2.52 -10.39 5.59
C SER A 397 -3.27 -9.08 5.40
N PHE A 398 -4.20 -9.07 4.45
CA PHE A 398 -5.08 -7.94 4.17
C PHE A 398 -6.53 -8.28 4.49
N THR A 399 -7.20 -7.33 5.13
CA THR A 399 -8.64 -7.35 5.35
C THR A 399 -9.21 -5.98 5.04
N ASP A 400 -10.19 -5.89 4.14
CA ASP A 400 -10.83 -4.63 3.74
C ASP A 400 -9.82 -3.64 3.13
N VAL A 401 -9.24 -3.97 1.98
CA VAL A 401 -8.20 -3.15 1.35
C VAL A 401 -8.57 -2.75 -0.07
N VAL A 402 -8.36 -1.48 -0.41
CA VAL A 402 -8.47 -0.96 -1.78
C VAL A 402 -7.09 -0.60 -2.30
N VAL A 403 -6.72 -1.17 -3.44
CA VAL A 403 -5.51 -0.84 -4.20
C VAL A 403 -5.95 -0.24 -5.53
N ARG A 404 -5.73 1.06 -5.71
CA ARG A 404 -6.31 1.80 -6.83
C ARG A 404 -5.31 2.71 -7.53
N GLU A 405 -5.45 2.84 -8.85
CA GLU A 405 -4.66 3.77 -9.67
C GLU A 405 -3.14 3.55 -9.54
N THR A 406 -2.66 2.30 -9.57
CA THR A 406 -1.22 2.07 -9.63
C THR A 406 -0.70 2.35 -11.04
N ARG A 407 0.21 3.32 -11.16
CA ARG A 407 0.69 3.83 -12.44
C ARG A 407 2.06 3.30 -12.79
N ALA A 408 2.24 3.00 -14.08
CA ALA A 408 3.56 2.81 -14.67
C ALA A 408 4.39 4.11 -14.60
N ASP A 409 5.72 3.98 -14.52
CA ASP A 409 6.64 5.12 -14.64
C ASP A 409 7.85 4.76 -15.50
N GLY A 410 7.90 5.32 -16.71
CA GLY A 410 8.93 4.97 -17.70
C GLY A 410 8.87 3.47 -18.08
N PRO A 411 9.98 2.72 -17.95
CA PRO A 411 10.00 1.28 -18.26
C PRO A 411 9.39 0.40 -17.15
N GLN A 412 8.89 1.00 -16.07
CA GLN A 412 8.37 0.28 -14.92
C GLN A 412 6.87 0.03 -15.06
N GLU A 413 6.45 -1.22 -14.84
CA GLU A 413 5.06 -1.67 -14.88
C GLU A 413 4.21 -1.07 -13.75
N GLY A 414 2.91 -0.92 -13.97
CA GLY A 414 1.94 -0.43 -12.97
C GLY A 414 1.12 -1.56 -12.36
N ILE A 415 1.65 -2.26 -11.37
CA ILE A 415 1.06 -3.47 -10.79
C ILE A 415 0.37 -3.15 -9.45
N GLY A 416 -0.88 -3.56 -9.27
CA GLY A 416 -1.56 -3.42 -7.98
C GLY A 416 -0.80 -4.15 -6.86
N ILE A 417 -0.70 -5.47 -6.97
CA ILE A 417 -0.04 -6.34 -5.97
C ILE A 417 0.90 -7.33 -6.66
N LEU A 418 2.16 -7.38 -6.21
CA LEU A 418 3.17 -8.36 -6.61
C LEU A 418 3.56 -9.23 -5.41
N ILE A 419 3.39 -10.56 -5.53
CA ILE A 419 3.83 -11.53 -4.53
C ILE A 419 4.81 -12.51 -5.19
N GLU A 420 6.01 -12.68 -4.64
CA GLU A 420 7.04 -13.49 -5.27
C GLU A 420 8.06 -14.15 -4.32
N ALA A 421 8.97 -14.94 -4.90
CA ALA A 421 10.15 -15.49 -4.24
C ALA A 421 9.85 -16.19 -2.90
N GLY A 422 8.83 -17.07 -2.90
CA GLY A 422 8.47 -17.88 -1.74
C GLY A 422 7.67 -17.13 -0.67
N ALA A 423 7.20 -15.91 -0.96
CA ALA A 423 6.30 -15.18 -0.08
C ALA A 423 4.90 -15.82 0.01
N SER A 424 4.17 -15.48 1.07
CA SER A 424 2.77 -15.87 1.22
C SER A 424 1.86 -14.69 1.53
N ALA A 425 0.64 -14.72 0.98
CA ALA A 425 -0.35 -13.68 1.21
C ALA A 425 -1.76 -14.23 1.44
N SER A 426 -2.54 -13.55 2.28
CA SER A 426 -3.98 -13.75 2.42
C SER A 426 -4.71 -12.45 2.18
N LEU A 427 -5.59 -12.44 1.17
CA LEU A 427 -6.33 -11.26 0.75
C LEU A 427 -7.82 -11.51 0.99
N THR A 428 -8.41 -10.78 1.94
CA THR A 428 -9.84 -10.88 2.27
C THR A 428 -10.54 -9.53 2.03
N ARG A 429 -11.60 -9.53 1.22
CA ARG A 429 -12.35 -8.31 0.86
C ARG A 429 -11.39 -7.23 0.33
N THR A 430 -10.70 -7.58 -0.76
CA THR A 430 -9.68 -6.72 -1.39
C THR A 430 -10.15 -6.33 -2.79
N SER A 431 -10.13 -5.02 -3.07
CA SER A 431 -10.41 -4.50 -4.42
C SER A 431 -9.12 -3.97 -5.07
N MET A 432 -8.91 -4.33 -6.34
CA MET A 432 -7.81 -3.85 -7.18
C MET A 432 -8.40 -3.15 -8.40
N GLU A 433 -8.27 -1.83 -8.47
CA GLU A 433 -9.01 -1.01 -9.44
C GLU A 433 -8.07 -0.08 -10.21
N GLU A 434 -8.31 0.05 -11.52
CA GLU A 434 -7.62 1.04 -12.37
C GLU A 434 -6.07 0.96 -12.30
N ASN A 435 -5.51 -0.25 -12.15
CA ASN A 435 -4.06 -0.46 -12.18
C ASN A 435 -3.60 -0.63 -13.64
N SER A 436 -2.50 0.01 -14.02
CA SER A 436 -2.12 0.15 -15.43
C SER A 436 -1.78 -1.15 -16.15
N GLU A 437 -1.31 -2.19 -15.45
CA GLU A 437 -0.79 -3.40 -16.11
C GLU A 437 -1.43 -4.69 -15.58
N LEU A 438 -1.36 -4.88 -14.26
CA LEU A 438 -1.88 -6.05 -13.56
C LEU A 438 -2.56 -5.65 -12.26
N GLY A 439 -3.64 -6.35 -11.90
CA GLY A 439 -4.20 -6.30 -10.56
C GLY A 439 -3.32 -7.05 -9.57
N LEU A 440 -3.14 -8.35 -9.81
CA LEU A 440 -2.34 -9.25 -8.99
C LEU A 440 -1.39 -10.09 -9.84
N LEU A 441 -0.10 -10.04 -9.49
CA LEU A 441 0.94 -10.90 -10.03
C LEU A 441 1.50 -11.81 -8.93
N VAL A 442 1.43 -13.13 -9.14
CA VAL A 442 2.00 -14.12 -8.23
C VAL A 442 3.02 -14.96 -8.99
N ARG A 443 4.28 -14.95 -8.55
CA ARG A 443 5.34 -15.66 -9.28
C ARG A 443 6.38 -16.37 -8.43
N GLY A 444 7.00 -17.37 -9.05
CA GLY A 444 8.10 -18.11 -8.47
C GLY A 444 7.65 -19.23 -7.54
N SER A 445 8.45 -20.29 -7.50
CA SER A 445 8.11 -21.51 -6.78
C SER A 445 8.05 -21.29 -5.27
N GLY A 446 7.07 -21.93 -4.64
CA GLY A 446 6.82 -21.79 -3.21
C GLY A 446 6.05 -20.52 -2.81
N THR A 447 5.73 -19.65 -3.76
CA THR A 447 4.86 -18.49 -3.52
C THR A 447 3.40 -18.94 -3.47
N VAL A 448 2.69 -18.61 -2.39
CA VAL A 448 1.30 -19.07 -2.14
C VAL A 448 0.39 -17.90 -1.77
N VAL A 449 -0.74 -17.76 -2.45
CA VAL A 449 -1.74 -16.72 -2.15
C VAL A 449 -3.11 -17.34 -1.91
N THR A 450 -3.80 -16.87 -0.86
CA THR A 450 -5.19 -17.19 -0.58
C THR A 450 -6.10 -15.99 -0.83
N LEU A 451 -7.20 -16.21 -1.54
CA LEU A 451 -8.16 -15.16 -1.90
C LEU A 451 -9.54 -15.45 -1.30
N ALA A 452 -10.16 -14.44 -0.70
CA ALA A 452 -11.57 -14.48 -0.32
C ALA A 452 -12.19 -13.12 -0.59
N ASP A 453 -13.23 -13.06 -1.43
CA ASP A 453 -13.91 -11.80 -1.75
C ASP A 453 -12.96 -10.80 -2.42
N VAL A 454 -12.42 -11.18 -3.57
CA VAL A 454 -11.45 -10.36 -4.30
C VAL A 454 -12.07 -9.84 -5.59
N THR A 455 -11.95 -8.54 -5.80
CA THR A 455 -12.39 -7.87 -7.03
C THR A 455 -11.21 -7.27 -7.76
N ALA A 456 -11.15 -7.44 -9.09
CA ALA A 456 -10.16 -6.83 -9.95
C ALA A 456 -10.82 -6.18 -11.18
N ARG A 457 -10.65 -4.87 -11.31
CA ARG A 457 -11.23 -4.02 -12.37
C ARG A 457 -10.16 -3.12 -12.98
N ASN A 458 -9.42 -3.64 -13.95
CA ASN A 458 -8.37 -2.88 -14.64
C ASN A 458 -8.88 -2.41 -16.02
N GLY A 459 -9.78 -1.43 -15.98
CA GLY A 459 -10.26 -0.71 -17.16
C GLY A 459 -9.26 0.37 -17.58
N GLY A 460 -9.00 0.46 -18.89
CA GLY A 460 -8.07 1.46 -19.45
C GLY A 460 -8.55 2.90 -19.19
N ASN A 461 -7.66 3.73 -18.64
CA ASN A 461 -7.93 5.13 -18.30
C ASN A 461 -7.64 6.11 -19.46
N GLY A 462 -7.47 5.62 -20.70
CA GLY A 462 -7.37 6.45 -21.90
C GLY A 462 -5.97 6.99 -22.20
N ASP A 463 -4.95 6.55 -21.47
CA ASP A 463 -3.55 6.96 -21.62
C ASP A 463 -2.72 5.87 -22.32
N GLN A 464 -1.50 6.20 -22.78
CA GLN A 464 -0.61 5.25 -23.47
C GLN A 464 -0.24 3.99 -22.66
N SER A 465 -0.58 3.93 -21.36
CA SER A 465 -0.47 2.74 -20.52
C SER A 465 -1.60 1.72 -20.72
N ASP A 466 -2.59 2.00 -21.58
CA ASP A 466 -3.72 1.10 -21.91
C ASP A 466 -3.30 -0.17 -22.69
N GLU A 467 -2.00 -0.45 -22.82
CA GLU A 467 -1.51 -1.66 -23.49
C GLU A 467 -1.84 -2.93 -22.69
N PHE A 468 -1.90 -2.86 -21.36
CA PHE A 468 -2.20 -4.00 -20.50
C PHE A 468 -3.29 -3.65 -19.47
N GLY A 469 -3.81 -4.66 -18.80
CA GLY A 469 -4.96 -4.55 -17.90
C GLY A 469 -5.43 -5.91 -17.43
N ALA A 470 -4.51 -6.85 -17.29
CA ALA A 470 -4.84 -8.21 -16.86
C ALA A 470 -5.21 -8.19 -15.37
N ALA A 471 -6.09 -9.09 -14.96
CA ALA A 471 -6.63 -9.05 -13.60
C ALA A 471 -5.69 -9.82 -12.65
N ILE A 472 -5.51 -11.11 -12.91
CA ILE A 472 -4.69 -12.02 -12.10
C ILE A 472 -3.79 -12.86 -13.01
N GLN A 473 -2.50 -12.91 -12.68
CA GLN A 473 -1.52 -13.75 -13.35
C GLN A 473 -0.69 -14.57 -12.34
N VAL A 474 -0.54 -15.86 -12.64
CA VAL A 474 0.24 -16.82 -11.85
C VAL A 474 1.29 -17.48 -12.73
N LEU A 475 2.55 -17.47 -12.33
CA LEU A 475 3.63 -18.08 -13.12
C LEU A 475 4.80 -18.64 -12.31
N GLY A 476 5.69 -19.36 -12.97
CA GLY A 476 6.95 -19.85 -12.39
C GLY A 476 6.80 -20.78 -11.19
N GLY A 477 5.73 -21.58 -11.12
CA GLY A 477 5.51 -22.56 -10.03
C GLY A 477 4.79 -22.00 -8.80
N ALA A 478 4.16 -20.83 -8.92
CA ALA A 478 3.37 -20.22 -7.85
C ALA A 478 1.95 -20.81 -7.77
N SER A 479 1.27 -20.65 -6.63
CA SER A 479 -0.08 -21.16 -6.43
C SER A 479 -1.05 -20.14 -5.86
N ILE A 480 -2.27 -20.09 -6.40
CA ILE A 480 -3.41 -19.38 -5.83
C ILE A 480 -4.51 -20.38 -5.47
N GLU A 481 -5.11 -20.20 -4.28
CA GLU A 481 -6.36 -20.84 -3.88
C GLU A 481 -7.35 -19.76 -3.41
N GLY A 482 -8.65 -19.91 -3.69
CA GLY A 482 -9.60 -18.96 -3.14
C GLY A 482 -11.05 -19.14 -3.55
N ARG A 483 -11.88 -18.20 -3.09
CA ARG A 483 -13.32 -18.19 -3.37
C ARG A 483 -13.88 -16.79 -3.55
N ARG A 484 -14.96 -16.69 -4.32
CA ARG A 484 -15.71 -15.45 -4.59
C ARG A 484 -14.80 -14.38 -5.18
N VAL A 485 -14.42 -14.59 -6.43
CA VAL A 485 -13.50 -13.73 -7.18
C VAL A 485 -14.25 -13.10 -8.35
N LEU A 486 -14.21 -11.76 -8.44
CA LEU A 486 -14.80 -10.99 -9.52
C LEU A 486 -13.70 -10.33 -10.35
N LEU A 487 -13.62 -10.68 -11.62
CA LEU A 487 -12.74 -10.06 -12.62
C LEU A 487 -13.63 -9.40 -13.67
N GLU A 488 -13.73 -8.08 -13.65
CA GLU A 488 -14.68 -7.32 -14.48
C GLU A 488 -13.97 -6.20 -15.25
N GLY A 489 -14.30 -6.06 -16.55
CA GLY A 489 -13.82 -4.93 -17.35
C GLY A 489 -12.30 -4.90 -17.57
N ASN A 490 -11.65 -6.06 -17.51
CA ASN A 490 -10.20 -6.20 -17.66
C ASN A 490 -9.80 -6.27 -19.14
N ARG A 491 -8.50 -6.15 -19.43
CA ARG A 491 -7.96 -6.29 -20.80
C ARG A 491 -6.95 -7.43 -20.87
N TYR A 492 -6.61 -7.83 -22.10
CA TYR A 492 -5.63 -8.88 -22.41
C TYR A 492 -6.06 -10.28 -21.97
N VAL A 493 -5.84 -10.64 -20.71
CA VAL A 493 -6.30 -11.91 -20.12
C VAL A 493 -6.74 -11.64 -18.69
N ALA A 494 -7.99 -11.96 -18.35
CA ALA A 494 -8.49 -11.68 -17.00
C ALA A 494 -7.86 -12.61 -15.96
N LEU A 495 -7.86 -13.93 -16.19
CA LEU A 495 -7.21 -14.92 -15.32
C LEU A 495 -6.21 -15.76 -16.11
N SER A 496 -4.94 -15.77 -15.71
CA SER A 496 -3.90 -16.50 -16.44
C SER A 496 -2.96 -17.31 -15.56
N ALA A 497 -2.62 -18.51 -16.02
CA ALA A 497 -1.60 -19.36 -15.42
C ALA A 497 -0.55 -19.80 -16.48
N PHE A 498 0.73 -19.60 -16.17
CA PHE A 498 1.86 -19.93 -17.04
C PHE A 498 2.88 -20.82 -16.32
N ASP A 499 3.63 -21.59 -17.10
CA ASP A 499 4.73 -22.46 -16.66
C ASP A 499 4.32 -23.68 -15.81
N ASP A 500 5.16 -24.70 -15.86
CA ASP A 500 4.97 -25.94 -15.11
C ASP A 500 5.00 -25.68 -13.60
N GLY A 501 4.11 -26.37 -12.88
CA GLY A 501 3.96 -26.25 -11.45
C GLY A 501 3.10 -25.07 -10.99
N SER A 502 2.75 -24.11 -11.86
CA SER A 502 1.84 -23.02 -11.49
C SER A 502 0.41 -23.53 -11.36
N THR A 503 -0.28 -23.19 -10.25
CA THR A 503 -1.63 -23.68 -9.98
C THR A 503 -2.61 -22.60 -9.59
N ILE A 504 -3.83 -22.68 -10.11
CA ILE A 504 -4.97 -21.85 -9.70
C ILE A 504 -6.11 -22.77 -9.31
N VAL A 505 -6.65 -22.61 -8.09
CA VAL A 505 -7.83 -23.35 -7.61
C VAL A 505 -8.84 -22.33 -7.09
N LEU A 506 -9.97 -22.18 -7.79
CA LEU A 506 -11.00 -21.19 -7.43
C LEU A 506 -12.38 -21.80 -7.32
N GLU A 507 -13.18 -21.23 -6.42
CA GLU A 507 -14.60 -21.48 -6.29
C GLU A 507 -15.37 -20.16 -6.40
N ASP A 508 -16.51 -20.12 -7.06
CA ASP A 508 -17.28 -18.87 -7.25
C ASP A 508 -16.47 -17.80 -8.02
N LEU A 509 -16.17 -18.08 -9.29
CA LEU A 509 -15.45 -17.17 -10.18
C LEU A 509 -16.42 -16.46 -11.14
N LEU A 510 -16.40 -15.14 -11.16
CA LEU A 510 -17.09 -14.32 -12.16
C LEU A 510 -16.06 -13.56 -13.00
N VAL A 511 -15.99 -13.87 -14.30
CA VAL A 511 -15.20 -13.14 -15.28
C VAL A 511 -16.13 -12.52 -16.31
N THR A 512 -16.09 -11.20 -16.44
CA THR A 512 -16.98 -10.47 -17.36
C THR A 512 -16.24 -9.35 -18.07
N ASP A 513 -16.62 -9.12 -19.33
CA ASP A 513 -16.22 -7.96 -20.11
C ASP A 513 -14.68 -7.84 -20.28
N THR A 514 -14.03 -8.94 -20.66
CA THR A 514 -12.59 -8.93 -20.95
C THR A 514 -12.30 -8.41 -22.35
N GLY A 515 -11.74 -7.21 -22.45
CA GLY A 515 -11.39 -6.56 -23.70
C GLY A 515 -10.02 -6.96 -24.28
N GLU A 516 -9.79 -6.63 -25.54
CA GLU A 516 -8.45 -6.68 -26.15
C GLU A 516 -7.53 -5.59 -25.54
N ARG A 517 -6.22 -5.77 -25.67
CA ARG A 517 -5.22 -4.73 -25.35
C ARG A 517 -5.47 -3.45 -26.14
N GLY A 518 -5.14 -2.28 -25.56
CA GLY A 518 -5.27 -0.99 -26.25
C GLY A 518 -4.43 -0.87 -27.53
N CYS A 519 -3.40 -1.70 -27.70
CA CYS A 519 -2.56 -1.75 -28.90
C CYS A 519 -3.14 -2.59 -30.05
N ALA A 520 -4.39 -3.09 -29.95
CA ALA A 520 -5.01 -4.00 -30.91
C ALA A 520 -5.03 -3.49 -32.35
N ASP A 521 -5.29 -2.19 -32.53
CA ASP A 521 -5.31 -1.54 -33.85
C ASP A 521 -3.92 -1.10 -34.34
N GLY A 522 -2.85 -1.44 -33.60
CA GLY A 522 -1.51 -0.92 -33.82
C GLY A 522 -0.40 -1.93 -33.54
N ALA A 523 0.41 -1.65 -32.52
CA ALA A 523 1.69 -2.34 -32.26
C ALA A 523 1.56 -3.84 -31.96
N CYS A 524 0.39 -4.29 -31.50
CA CYS A 524 0.13 -5.68 -31.16
C CYS A 524 -1.01 -6.29 -31.97
N ALA A 525 -1.29 -5.78 -33.17
CA ALA A 525 -2.31 -6.34 -34.06
C ALA A 525 -2.12 -7.85 -34.25
N GLY A 526 -3.17 -8.63 -33.96
CA GLY A 526 -3.16 -10.10 -33.98
C GLY A 526 -2.66 -10.77 -32.69
N PHE A 527 -2.07 -10.02 -31.75
CA PHE A 527 -1.59 -10.51 -30.45
C PHE A 527 -2.30 -9.83 -29.27
N ALA A 528 -3.32 -9.02 -29.52
CA ALA A 528 -4.01 -8.23 -28.49
C ALA A 528 -4.79 -9.07 -27.46
N ALA A 529 -4.99 -10.36 -27.74
CA ALA A 529 -5.75 -11.30 -26.93
C ALA A 529 -7.16 -10.78 -26.59
N GLY A 530 -7.64 -10.96 -25.36
CA GLY A 530 -9.01 -10.67 -24.93
C GLY A 530 -9.69 -11.92 -24.38
N ASP A 531 -8.96 -12.69 -23.57
CA ASP A 531 -9.42 -14.00 -23.08
C ASP A 531 -9.88 -13.94 -21.62
N GLY A 532 -11.00 -14.58 -21.30
CA GLY A 532 -11.49 -14.66 -19.94
C GLY A 532 -10.55 -15.45 -19.01
N MET A 533 -10.14 -16.65 -19.44
CA MET A 533 -9.29 -17.53 -18.66
C MET A 533 -8.27 -18.27 -19.53
N LEU A 534 -7.04 -18.42 -19.05
CA LEU A 534 -5.94 -19.04 -19.78
C LEU A 534 -5.11 -19.99 -18.90
N ALA A 535 -4.74 -21.14 -19.47
CA ALA A 535 -3.65 -21.98 -18.95
C ALA A 535 -2.69 -22.37 -20.07
N LEU A 536 -1.38 -22.25 -19.82
CA LEU A 536 -0.33 -22.53 -20.80
C LEU A 536 0.95 -23.06 -20.12
N GLY A 537 1.72 -23.89 -20.83
CA GLY A 537 3.09 -24.24 -20.45
C GLY A 537 3.23 -25.19 -19.26
N GLY A 538 2.26 -26.07 -19.01
CA GLY A 538 2.26 -27.00 -17.86
C GLY A 538 1.44 -26.51 -16.67
N ALA A 539 0.92 -25.28 -16.73
CA ALA A 539 0.09 -24.72 -15.67
C ALA A 539 -1.25 -25.45 -15.53
N ARG A 540 -1.76 -25.53 -14.29
CA ARG A 540 -3.04 -26.19 -13.97
C ARG A 540 -4.04 -25.23 -13.36
N VAL A 541 -5.23 -25.16 -13.93
CA VAL A 541 -6.32 -24.31 -13.43
C VAL A 541 -7.54 -25.18 -13.11
N SER A 542 -8.05 -25.12 -11.89
CA SER A 542 -9.28 -25.79 -11.50
C SER A 542 -10.29 -24.77 -10.97
N VAL A 543 -11.49 -24.76 -11.55
CA VAL A 543 -12.55 -23.81 -11.16
C VAL A 543 -13.89 -24.53 -11.03
N THR A 544 -14.59 -24.27 -9.94
CA THR A 544 -15.96 -24.77 -9.70
C THR A 544 -16.90 -23.60 -9.46
N ARG A 545 -18.15 -23.66 -9.96
CA ARG A 545 -19.13 -22.57 -9.86
C ARG A 545 -18.60 -21.28 -10.48
N PHE A 546 -18.72 -21.17 -11.80
CA PHE A 546 -18.15 -20.02 -12.52
C PHE A 546 -19.06 -19.48 -13.62
N LEU A 547 -18.84 -18.22 -13.98
CA LEU A 547 -19.38 -17.57 -15.16
C LEU A 547 -18.24 -16.84 -15.87
N ILE A 548 -18.04 -17.15 -17.16
CA ILE A 548 -17.12 -16.44 -18.04
C ILE A 548 -17.93 -15.86 -19.19
N ALA A 549 -18.05 -14.54 -19.24
CA ALA A 549 -18.91 -13.87 -20.20
C ALA A 549 -18.25 -12.70 -20.92
N ARG A 550 -18.66 -12.48 -22.18
CA ARG A 550 -18.35 -11.28 -22.97
C ARG A 550 -16.85 -10.97 -23.08
N SER A 551 -16.04 -12.00 -23.33
CA SER A 551 -14.62 -11.83 -23.67
C SER A 551 -14.46 -11.48 -25.15
N ALA A 552 -13.53 -10.60 -25.48
CA ALA A 552 -13.34 -10.08 -26.84
C ALA A 552 -12.76 -11.12 -27.82
N ARG A 553 -12.09 -12.17 -27.32
CA ARG A 553 -11.50 -13.23 -28.15
C ARG A 553 -12.02 -14.61 -27.79
N SER A 554 -11.76 -15.09 -26.58
CA SER A 554 -12.27 -16.38 -26.13
C SER A 554 -12.66 -16.35 -24.65
N GLY A 555 -13.68 -17.11 -24.26
CA GLY A 555 -13.98 -17.31 -22.85
C GLY A 555 -12.81 -18.05 -22.17
N ILE A 556 -12.41 -19.17 -22.77
CA ILE A 556 -11.35 -20.04 -22.25
C ILE A 556 -10.31 -20.34 -23.34
N TYR A 557 -9.03 -20.19 -23.00
CA TYR A 557 -7.90 -20.55 -23.85
C TYR A 557 -7.04 -21.63 -23.19
N VAL A 558 -6.90 -22.78 -23.85
CA VAL A 558 -6.04 -23.89 -23.43
C VAL A 558 -4.86 -23.99 -24.39
N GLY A 559 -3.72 -23.47 -23.93
CA GLY A 559 -2.47 -23.48 -24.67
C GLY A 559 -1.73 -24.82 -24.60
N GLU A 560 -0.60 -24.91 -25.30
CA GLU A 560 0.28 -26.07 -25.28
C GLU A 560 0.69 -26.43 -23.85
N GLY A 561 0.51 -27.71 -23.47
CA GLY A 561 0.79 -28.22 -22.13
C GLY A 561 -0.10 -27.68 -21.00
N GLY A 562 -1.07 -26.80 -21.26
CA GLY A 562 -1.98 -26.28 -20.26
C GLY A 562 -3.01 -27.32 -19.82
N GLU A 563 -3.36 -27.32 -18.53
CA GLU A 563 -4.43 -28.16 -17.98
C GLU A 563 -5.54 -27.33 -17.34
N LEU A 564 -6.79 -27.68 -17.62
CA LEU A 564 -7.95 -27.10 -16.94
C LEU A 564 -8.94 -28.18 -16.50
N ASP A 565 -9.50 -28.01 -15.31
CA ASP A 565 -10.59 -28.80 -14.74
C ASP A 565 -11.72 -27.87 -14.31
N LEU A 566 -12.82 -27.86 -15.06
CA LEU A 566 -13.94 -26.95 -14.85
C LEU A 566 -15.21 -27.72 -14.50
N ARG A 567 -15.97 -27.21 -13.53
CA ARG A 567 -17.24 -27.81 -13.09
C ARG A 567 -18.29 -26.76 -12.74
N ASP A 568 -19.55 -27.11 -13.01
CA ASP A 568 -20.73 -26.36 -12.59
C ASP A 568 -20.67 -24.88 -13.00
N GLY A 569 -20.48 -24.59 -14.27
CA GLY A 569 -20.31 -23.20 -14.74
C GLY A 569 -20.91 -22.89 -16.10
N GLU A 570 -20.85 -21.63 -16.48
CA GLU A 570 -21.38 -21.10 -17.73
C GLU A 570 -20.33 -20.29 -18.48
N VAL A 571 -20.26 -20.49 -19.80
CA VAL A 571 -19.42 -19.71 -20.71
C VAL A 571 -20.33 -19.12 -21.79
N THR A 572 -20.49 -17.79 -21.80
CA THR A 572 -21.54 -17.15 -22.60
C THR A 572 -21.15 -15.84 -23.29
N GLY A 573 -21.71 -15.59 -24.47
CA GLY A 573 -21.53 -14.31 -25.18
C GLY A 573 -20.11 -14.05 -25.65
N ASN A 574 -19.31 -15.09 -25.94
CA ASN A 574 -17.94 -14.96 -26.44
C ASN A 574 -17.86 -15.32 -27.94
N PRO A 575 -16.96 -14.71 -28.73
CA PRO A 575 -16.70 -15.16 -30.11
C PRO A 575 -16.26 -16.63 -30.17
N ILE A 576 -15.48 -17.07 -29.19
CA ILE A 576 -15.12 -18.47 -28.98
C ILE A 576 -15.37 -18.81 -27.51
N GLY A 577 -16.23 -19.77 -27.22
CA GLY A 577 -16.44 -20.28 -25.87
C GLY A 577 -15.13 -20.87 -25.31
N VAL A 578 -14.59 -21.87 -26.00
CA VAL A 578 -13.28 -22.46 -25.70
C VAL A 578 -12.40 -22.60 -26.94
N ALA A 579 -11.17 -22.09 -26.88
CA ALA A 579 -10.10 -22.39 -27.81
C ALA A 579 -9.13 -23.41 -27.20
N VAL A 580 -8.98 -24.59 -27.83
CA VAL A 580 -8.06 -25.64 -27.39
C VAL A 580 -6.99 -25.87 -28.44
N VAL A 581 -5.76 -25.44 -28.15
CA VAL A 581 -4.61 -25.64 -29.03
C VAL A 581 -3.88 -26.95 -28.70
N GLU A 582 -3.91 -27.39 -27.44
CA GLU A 582 -3.33 -28.66 -27.02
C GLU A 582 -4.08 -29.86 -27.64
N ALA A 583 -3.44 -30.51 -28.62
CA ALA A 583 -4.07 -31.57 -29.41
C ALA A 583 -4.48 -32.80 -28.57
N THR A 584 -3.78 -33.03 -27.45
CA THR A 584 -4.03 -34.18 -26.57
C THR A 584 -5.00 -33.88 -25.42
N PHE A 585 -5.50 -32.65 -25.32
CA PHE A 585 -6.37 -32.24 -24.23
C PHE A 585 -7.72 -32.97 -24.25
N ASP A 586 -8.10 -33.55 -23.11
CA ASP A 586 -9.43 -34.15 -22.92
C ASP A 586 -10.47 -33.06 -22.69
N VAL A 587 -11.22 -32.74 -23.75
CA VAL A 587 -12.28 -31.73 -23.71
C VAL A 587 -13.39 -32.03 -22.70
N ASN A 588 -13.53 -33.28 -22.22
CA ASN A 588 -14.52 -33.57 -21.17
C ASN A 588 -14.20 -32.83 -19.85
N ARG A 589 -12.92 -32.53 -19.58
CA ARG A 589 -12.49 -31.79 -18.38
C ARG A 589 -13.02 -30.36 -18.29
N ILE A 590 -13.51 -29.82 -19.42
CA ILE A 590 -14.03 -28.44 -19.53
C ILE A 590 -15.46 -28.37 -20.08
N THR A 591 -16.07 -29.51 -20.40
CA THR A 591 -17.43 -29.57 -20.94
C THR A 591 -18.41 -30.35 -20.06
N ASP A 592 -17.92 -31.17 -19.12
CA ASP A 592 -18.77 -31.89 -18.18
C ASP A 592 -19.33 -30.94 -17.11
N GLY A 593 -20.65 -30.79 -17.05
CA GLY A 593 -21.31 -29.85 -16.14
C GLY A 593 -21.09 -28.37 -16.49
N VAL A 594 -20.66 -28.06 -17.71
CA VAL A 594 -20.47 -26.67 -18.18
C VAL A 594 -21.45 -26.33 -19.30
N VAL A 595 -22.14 -25.21 -19.16
CA VAL A 595 -23.12 -24.70 -20.12
C VAL A 595 -22.46 -23.69 -21.06
N PHE A 596 -22.67 -23.85 -22.36
CA PHE A 596 -22.19 -22.92 -23.38
C PHE A 596 -23.37 -22.33 -24.14
N THR A 597 -23.61 -21.04 -23.96
CA THR A 597 -24.77 -20.30 -24.48
C THR A 597 -24.28 -19.05 -25.23
N ASP A 598 -25.00 -18.63 -26.27
CA ASP A 598 -24.77 -17.36 -26.97
C ASP A 598 -23.33 -17.06 -27.44
N ASN A 599 -22.47 -18.08 -27.55
CA ASN A 599 -21.15 -17.94 -28.15
C ASN A 599 -21.28 -18.11 -29.67
N GLU A 600 -20.49 -17.37 -30.46
CA GLU A 600 -20.49 -17.57 -31.92
C GLU A 600 -20.00 -18.99 -32.27
N ARG A 601 -19.02 -19.49 -31.51
CA ARG A 601 -18.54 -20.87 -31.57
C ARG A 601 -18.26 -21.39 -30.17
N ASN A 602 -18.94 -22.46 -29.74
CA ASN A 602 -18.71 -23.03 -28.40
C ASN A 602 -17.30 -23.66 -28.24
N LEU A 603 -16.76 -24.29 -29.27
CA LEU A 603 -15.44 -24.94 -29.24
C LEU A 603 -14.69 -24.72 -30.56
N ALA A 604 -13.44 -24.28 -30.47
CA ALA A 604 -12.49 -24.17 -31.58
C ALA A 604 -11.21 -24.94 -31.26
N ARG A 605 -10.63 -25.61 -32.28
CA ARG A 605 -9.33 -26.30 -32.23
C ARG A 605 -8.32 -25.69 -33.21
N GLU A 606 -8.52 -24.42 -33.53
CA GLU A 606 -7.69 -23.66 -34.44
C GLU A 606 -6.49 -23.08 -33.67
N GLU A 607 -5.34 -22.96 -34.34
CA GLU A 607 -4.16 -22.34 -33.77
C GLU A 607 -4.38 -20.83 -33.70
N LEU A 608 -4.60 -20.31 -32.48
CA LEU A 608 -4.62 -18.87 -32.22
C LEU A 608 -3.25 -18.44 -31.69
N PRO A 609 -2.82 -17.19 -31.94
CA PRO A 609 -1.61 -16.66 -31.32
C PRO A 609 -1.71 -16.73 -29.80
N ALA A 610 -0.78 -17.46 -29.17
CA ALA A 610 -0.76 -17.62 -27.73
C ALA A 610 -0.44 -16.29 -27.03
N PRO A 611 -1.20 -15.91 -25.99
CA PRO A 611 -0.81 -14.82 -25.10
C PRO A 611 0.52 -15.14 -24.41
N GLU A 612 1.37 -14.13 -24.31
CA GLU A 612 2.62 -14.17 -23.57
C GLU A 612 2.41 -13.73 -22.11
N ALA A 613 3.20 -14.27 -21.18
CA ALA A 613 3.24 -13.76 -19.82
C ALA A 613 3.83 -12.34 -19.82
N SER A 614 3.28 -11.45 -19.00
CA SER A 614 3.90 -10.15 -18.69
C SER A 614 5.21 -10.41 -17.94
N GLY A 615 6.31 -9.87 -18.48
CA GLY A 615 7.66 -10.25 -18.10
C GLY A 615 8.36 -9.22 -17.24
N LEU A 616 8.37 -9.41 -15.92
CA LEU A 616 9.26 -8.67 -15.02
C LEU A 616 10.65 -9.32 -14.94
N PRO A 617 11.77 -8.56 -14.90
CA PRO A 617 13.02 -9.08 -14.37
C PRO A 617 12.85 -9.53 -12.90
N SER A 618 13.53 -10.59 -12.49
CA SER A 618 13.62 -11.01 -11.07
C SER A 618 14.38 -9.96 -10.26
N PHE A 619 13.86 -9.58 -9.09
CA PHE A 619 14.56 -8.69 -8.15
C PHE A 619 15.70 -9.36 -7.39
#